data_AF-A0A0R3R558-F1
#
_entry.id   AF-A0A0R3R558-F1
#
_cell.length_a   1.000
_cell.length_b   1.000
_cell.length_c   1.000
_cell.angle_alpha   90.00
_cell.angle_beta   90.00
_cell.angle_gamma   90.00
#
_symmetry.space_group_name_H-M   'P 1'
#
loop_
_entity.id
_entity.type
_entity.pdbx_description
1 polymer ?
#
loop_
_entity_poly.entity_id
_entity_poly.type
_entity_poly.pdbx_seq_one_letter_code
_entity_poly.pdbx_strand_id
1 'polypeptide(L)'
;LSSLCAMRLSTSRTNNSRDLGMDYHPTAIDIVRMIQLGGEAAIMRNNQHALEMDFQAQLAIAKQMSIICESNWVDIYWLTKVFDELLSHVFTQKVLTEVVDNLKIQLVKAYAEMGNLDELIWEKMPMNFWIRCGGAVVFDHEPLLNLWDKICSSANCGIIKLLSTVIYNYLIELKPYLSKLEVNDFALGKGILSVKTQNAIIKTSIDGILQSGRFCSKKYEA
;
A
#
# COMPACT_ATOMS: atom_id res chain seq x y z
N LEU A 1 21.15 -3.29 7.84
CA LEU A 1 20.31 -2.20 8.39
C LEU A 1 20.38 -1.03 7.42
N SER A 2 19.34 -0.84 6.62
CA SER A 2 19.28 0.23 5.64
C SER A 2 17.92 0.91 5.77
N SER A 3 17.85 1.96 6.58
CA SER A 3 16.71 2.89 6.57
C SER A 3 16.65 3.54 5.19
N LEU A 4 15.45 3.82 4.67
CA LEU A 4 15.28 4.62 3.44
C LEU A 4 15.99 5.98 3.54
N CYS A 5 16.00 6.57 4.74
CA CYS A 5 16.79 7.78 5.02
C CYS A 5 18.30 7.55 4.94
N ALA A 6 18.79 6.35 5.26
CA ALA A 6 20.22 6.02 5.17
C ALA A 6 20.67 5.79 3.72
N MET A 7 19.80 5.30 2.83
CA MET A 7 20.09 5.21 1.40
C MET A 7 20.17 6.59 0.72
N ARG A 8 19.35 7.55 1.17
CA ARG A 8 19.30 8.94 0.67
C ARG A 8 20.60 9.74 0.88
N LEU A 9 21.45 9.34 1.84
CA LEU A 9 22.66 10.08 2.22
C LEU A 9 23.94 9.68 1.46
N SER A 10 23.88 8.66 0.58
CA SER A 10 25.07 8.11 -0.09
C SER A 10 25.33 8.64 -1.51
N THR A 11 24.46 9.49 -2.06
CA THR A 11 24.52 9.94 -3.47
C THR A 11 25.07 11.35 -3.68
N SER A 12 25.59 12.03 -2.64
CA SER A 12 26.28 13.31 -2.78
C SER A 12 27.73 13.15 -3.26
N ARG A 13 27.92 12.53 -4.43
CA ARG A 13 29.18 12.61 -5.18
C ARG A 13 28.93 13.03 -6.61
N THR A 14 29.13 14.34 -6.80
CA THR A 14 29.44 15.06 -8.05
C THR A 14 29.85 14.18 -9.24
N ASN A 15 29.09 14.28 -10.33
CA ASN A 15 29.63 14.02 -11.67
C ASN A 15 29.13 15.09 -12.65
N ASN A 16 30.09 15.91 -13.09
CA ASN A 16 29.97 16.78 -14.26
C ASN A 16 29.99 15.92 -15.52
N SER A 17 28.92 15.88 -16.31
CA SER A 17 29.01 15.62 -17.75
C SER A 17 27.73 15.97 -18.51
N ARG A 18 27.84 16.99 -19.35
CA ARG A 18 27.31 17.14 -20.72
C ARG A 18 25.84 16.74 -20.99
N ASP A 19 25.03 17.77 -21.26
CA ASP A 19 23.76 17.70 -22.02
C ASP A 19 23.91 16.89 -23.31
N LEU A 20 23.29 15.70 -23.36
CA LEU A 20 23.06 14.94 -24.58
C LEU A 20 21.76 14.15 -24.46
N GLY A 21 20.72 14.63 -25.14
CA GLY A 21 19.45 13.92 -25.37
C GLY A 21 18.43 14.13 -24.26
N MET A 22 17.15 14.21 -24.61
CA MET A 22 16.09 14.02 -23.63
C MET A 22 16.28 12.62 -23.03
N ASP A 23 16.88 12.53 -21.85
CA ASP A 23 16.97 11.28 -21.09
C ASP A 23 15.55 10.74 -20.94
N TYR A 24 15.27 9.61 -21.58
CA TYR A 24 13.96 8.97 -21.44
C TYR A 24 13.78 8.58 -19.98
N HIS A 25 12.83 9.21 -19.31
CA HIS A 25 12.41 8.83 -17.97
C HIS A 25 11.20 7.89 -18.09
N PRO A 26 11.34 6.59 -17.73
CA PRO A 26 10.24 5.64 -17.73
C PRO A 26 9.04 6.15 -16.94
N THR A 27 7.85 6.06 -17.53
CA THR A 27 6.60 6.31 -16.82
C THR A 27 6.33 5.21 -15.79
N ALA A 28 5.40 5.44 -14.85
CA ALA A 28 4.98 4.40 -13.91
C ALA A 28 4.47 3.13 -14.62
N ILE A 29 3.86 3.26 -15.79
CA ILE A 29 3.41 2.11 -16.61
C ILE A 29 4.62 1.34 -17.16
N ASP A 30 5.64 2.06 -17.63
CA ASP A 30 6.87 1.43 -18.13
C ASP A 30 7.60 0.68 -17.01
N ILE A 31 7.68 1.28 -15.82
CA ILE A 31 8.25 0.63 -14.63
C ILE A 31 7.54 -0.70 -14.33
N VAL A 32 6.20 -0.72 -14.30
CA VAL A 32 5.44 -1.95 -14.06
C VAL A 32 5.69 -2.99 -15.15
N ARG A 33 5.67 -2.59 -16.42
CA ARG A 33 5.97 -3.50 -17.54
C ARG A 33 7.37 -4.08 -17.46
N MET A 34 8.36 -3.26 -17.10
CA MET A 34 9.74 -3.72 -16.89
C MET A 34 9.81 -4.77 -15.77
N ILE A 35 9.11 -4.55 -14.65
CA ILE A 35 9.03 -5.52 -13.54
C ILE A 35 8.42 -6.84 -14.03
N GLN A 36 7.32 -6.76 -14.78
CA GLN A 36 6.61 -7.94 -15.29
C GLN A 36 7.43 -8.73 -16.32
N LEU A 37 8.14 -8.03 -17.22
CA LEU A 37 9.05 -8.65 -18.18
C LEU A 37 10.26 -9.30 -17.50
N GLY A 38 10.73 -8.72 -16.39
CA GLY A 38 11.83 -9.27 -15.60
C GLY A 38 11.43 -10.39 -14.64
N GLY A 39 10.14 -10.74 -14.54
CA GLY A 39 9.63 -11.78 -13.65
C GLY A 39 9.34 -13.08 -14.39
N GLU A 40 9.97 -14.18 -13.97
CA GLU A 40 9.72 -15.53 -14.53
C GLU A 40 8.28 -16.04 -14.29
N ALA A 41 7.54 -15.41 -13.36
CA ALA A 41 6.19 -15.82 -12.95
C ALA A 41 5.07 -15.43 -13.93
N ALA A 42 5.35 -14.66 -14.99
CA ALA A 42 4.35 -14.19 -15.95
C ALA A 42 3.73 -15.32 -16.80
N ILE A 43 4.31 -16.52 -16.82
CA ILE A 43 3.94 -17.60 -17.74
C ILE A 43 2.86 -18.56 -17.17
N MET A 44 2.49 -18.46 -15.89
CA MET A 44 1.79 -19.56 -15.18
C MET A 44 0.46 -19.21 -14.47
N ARG A 45 -0.17 -18.04 -14.70
CA ARG A 45 -1.40 -17.66 -13.97
C ARG A 45 -2.66 -17.68 -14.85
N ASN A 46 -3.50 -18.71 -14.68
CA ASN A 46 -4.77 -18.92 -15.40
C ASN A 46 -5.95 -18.03 -14.96
N ASN A 47 -5.73 -16.90 -14.25
CA ASN A 47 -6.81 -16.06 -13.74
C ASN A 47 -6.65 -14.59 -14.15
N GLN A 48 -7.40 -14.16 -15.16
CA GLN A 48 -7.31 -12.84 -15.78
C GLN A 48 -7.62 -11.70 -14.79
N HIS A 49 -8.59 -11.87 -13.89
CA HIS A 49 -8.95 -10.83 -12.91
C HIS A 49 -7.87 -10.65 -11.83
N ALA A 50 -7.23 -11.74 -11.41
CA ALA A 50 -6.12 -11.66 -10.45
C ALA A 50 -4.90 -10.95 -11.06
N LEU A 51 -4.62 -11.23 -12.35
CA LEU A 51 -3.57 -10.56 -13.11
C LEU A 51 -3.82 -9.05 -13.26
N GLU A 52 -5.07 -8.67 -13.54
CA GLU A 52 -5.46 -7.27 -13.67
C GLU A 52 -5.30 -6.51 -12.35
N MET A 53 -5.78 -7.07 -11.23
CA MET A 53 -5.61 -6.48 -9.91
C MET A 53 -4.13 -6.34 -9.50
N ASP A 54 -3.31 -7.36 -9.79
CA ASP A 54 -1.86 -7.31 -9.53
C ASP A 54 -1.18 -6.19 -10.34
N PHE A 55 -1.52 -6.06 -11.62
CA PHE A 55 -1.03 -4.97 -12.46
C PHE A 55 -1.44 -3.60 -11.90
N GLN A 56 -2.71 -3.43 -11.53
CA GLN A 56 -3.21 -2.18 -10.95
C GLN A 56 -2.53 -1.86 -9.61
N ALA A 57 -2.26 -2.87 -8.79
CA ALA A 57 -1.58 -2.68 -7.51
C ALA A 57 -0.13 -2.23 -7.71
N GLN A 58 0.60 -2.90 -8.61
CA GLN A 58 1.95 -2.50 -9.01
C GLN A 58 1.96 -1.07 -9.55
N LEU A 59 0.99 -0.71 -10.39
CA LEU A 59 0.88 0.64 -10.94
C LEU A 59 0.61 1.70 -9.86
N ALA A 60 -0.26 1.40 -8.89
CA ALA A 60 -0.54 2.28 -7.77
C ALA A 60 0.71 2.52 -6.91
N ILE A 61 1.49 1.46 -6.64
CA ILE A 61 2.75 1.54 -5.92
C ILE A 61 3.76 2.39 -6.72
N ALA A 62 3.93 2.09 -8.01
CA ALA A 62 4.87 2.81 -8.89
C ALA A 62 4.58 4.32 -8.93
N LYS A 63 3.30 4.70 -9.04
CA LYS A 63 2.88 6.12 -9.03
C LYS A 63 3.29 6.83 -7.74
N GLN A 64 3.19 6.17 -6.59
CA GLN A 64 3.61 6.74 -5.31
C GLN A 64 5.13 6.79 -5.19
N MET A 65 5.83 5.74 -5.61
CA MET A 65 7.30 5.72 -5.64
C MET A 65 7.86 6.81 -6.56
N SER A 66 7.20 7.12 -7.68
CA SER A 66 7.59 8.25 -8.53
C SER A 66 7.58 9.59 -7.80
N ILE A 67 6.63 9.80 -6.89
CA ILE A 67 6.55 11.01 -6.06
C ILE A 67 7.65 10.97 -4.98
N ILE A 68 7.84 9.83 -4.33
CA ILE A 68 8.80 9.65 -3.22
C ILE A 68 10.27 9.79 -3.69
N CYS A 69 10.60 9.27 -4.87
CA CYS A 69 11.96 9.19 -5.40
C CYS A 69 12.36 10.38 -6.28
N GLU A 70 11.53 11.44 -6.36
CA GLU A 70 11.85 12.70 -7.04
C GLU A 70 12.42 12.52 -8.47
N SER A 71 11.90 11.54 -9.22
CA SER A 71 12.27 11.23 -10.62
C SER A 71 13.56 10.43 -10.87
N ASN A 72 14.22 9.87 -9.85
CA ASN A 72 15.25 8.83 -10.11
C ASN A 72 14.57 7.51 -10.52
N TRP A 73 14.49 7.25 -11.83
CA TRP A 73 13.78 6.09 -12.37
C TRP A 73 14.37 4.75 -11.92
N VAL A 74 15.67 4.69 -11.63
CA VAL A 74 16.33 3.47 -11.13
C VAL A 74 15.84 3.14 -9.73
N ASP A 75 15.75 4.14 -8.85
CA ASP A 75 15.22 3.97 -7.50
C ASP A 75 13.72 3.64 -7.55
N ILE A 76 12.95 4.33 -8.41
CA ILE A 76 11.53 4.04 -8.63
C ILE A 76 11.35 2.58 -9.02
N TYR A 77 12.13 2.08 -9.97
CA TYR A 77 12.08 0.68 -10.41
C TYR A 77 12.37 -0.29 -9.26
N TRP A 78 13.54 -0.15 -8.61
CA TRP A 78 13.97 -1.10 -7.59
C TRP A 78 13.08 -1.08 -6.36
N LEU A 79 12.69 0.10 -5.88
CA LEU A 79 11.83 0.22 -4.70
C LEU A 79 10.41 -0.26 -5.00
N THR A 80 9.86 0.03 -6.18
CA THR A 80 8.56 -0.53 -6.59
C THR A 80 8.61 -2.04 -6.62
N LYS A 81 9.63 -2.62 -7.27
CA LYS A 81 9.80 -4.07 -7.39
C LYS A 81 9.91 -4.74 -6.02
N VAL A 82 10.84 -4.30 -5.19
CA VAL A 82 11.09 -4.90 -3.86
C VAL A 82 9.87 -4.75 -2.95
N PHE A 83 9.19 -3.61 -3.00
CA PHE A 83 8.00 -3.38 -2.19
C PHE A 83 6.81 -4.24 -2.66
N ASP A 84 6.61 -4.36 -3.97
CA ASP A 84 5.58 -5.24 -4.53
C ASP A 84 5.85 -6.73 -4.23
N GLU A 85 7.11 -7.17 -4.32
CA GLU A 85 7.52 -8.53 -3.95
C GLU A 85 7.24 -8.81 -2.47
N LEU A 86 7.56 -7.85 -1.59
CA LEU A 86 7.25 -7.94 -0.16
C LEU A 86 5.74 -8.10 0.07
N LEU A 87 4.91 -7.25 -0.53
CA LEU A 87 3.46 -7.32 -0.36
C LEU A 87 2.87 -8.59 -0.98
N SER A 88 3.35 -9.02 -2.14
CA SER A 88 2.91 -10.25 -2.81
C SER A 88 3.26 -11.49 -2.00
N HIS A 89 4.42 -11.49 -1.35
CA HIS A 89 4.85 -12.57 -0.46
C HIS A 89 3.97 -12.66 0.79
N VAL A 90 3.61 -11.53 1.39
CA VAL A 90 2.78 -11.47 2.60
C VAL A 90 1.31 -11.76 2.28
N PHE A 91 0.76 -11.13 1.24
CA PHE A 91 -0.65 -11.17 0.86
C PHE A 91 -0.86 -12.07 -0.35
N THR A 92 -0.65 -13.37 -0.15
CA THR A 92 -1.16 -14.38 -1.09
C THR A 92 -2.68 -14.26 -1.23
N GLN A 93 -3.26 -14.76 -2.32
CA GLN A 93 -4.71 -14.69 -2.54
C GLN A 93 -5.53 -15.21 -1.35
N LYS A 94 -5.07 -16.29 -0.70
CA LYS A 94 -5.71 -16.86 0.48
C LYS A 94 -5.68 -15.89 1.67
N VAL A 95 -4.49 -15.35 1.98
CA VAL A 95 -4.31 -14.40 3.10
C VAL A 95 -5.10 -13.12 2.84
N LEU A 96 -5.09 -12.61 1.61
CA LEU A 96 -5.83 -11.41 1.24
C LEU A 96 -7.34 -11.59 1.46
N THR A 97 -7.89 -12.72 1.01
CA THR A 97 -9.31 -13.07 1.22
C THR A 97 -9.65 -13.15 2.71
N GLU A 98 -8.85 -13.89 3.49
CA GLU A 98 -9.07 -14.02 4.94
C GLU A 98 -9.01 -12.69 5.68
N VAL A 99 -8.06 -11.82 5.33
CA VAL A 99 -7.92 -10.49 5.93
C VAL A 99 -9.15 -9.64 5.62
N VAL A 100 -9.60 -9.61 4.37
CA VAL A 100 -10.75 -8.80 3.96
C VAL A 100 -12.05 -9.32 4.56
N ASP A 101 -12.27 -10.64 4.61
CA ASP A 101 -13.44 -11.23 5.26
C ASP A 101 -13.48 -10.87 6.75
N ASN A 102 -12.34 -10.95 7.43
CA ASN A 102 -12.23 -10.52 8.83
C ASN A 102 -12.53 -9.02 9.02
N LEU A 103 -12.03 -8.17 8.12
CA LEU A 103 -12.33 -6.73 8.14
C LEU A 103 -13.82 -6.47 7.97
N LYS A 104 -14.46 -7.10 6.98
CA LYS A 104 -15.91 -7.00 6.76
C LYS A 104 -16.70 -7.39 8.00
N ILE A 105 -16.37 -8.53 8.62
CA ILE A 105 -17.03 -8.99 9.86
C ILE A 105 -16.88 -7.95 10.99
N GLN A 106 -15.69 -7.37 11.15
CA GLN A 106 -15.44 -6.35 12.17
C GLN A 106 -16.20 -5.05 11.88
N LEU A 107 -16.24 -4.62 10.62
CA LEU A 107 -16.96 -3.42 10.19
C LEU A 107 -18.47 -3.59 10.35
N VAL A 108 -19.04 -4.72 9.93
CA VAL A 108 -20.47 -5.02 10.12
C VAL A 108 -20.83 -4.94 11.61
N LYS A 109 -20.03 -5.53 12.51
CA LYS A 109 -20.27 -5.43 13.96
C LYS A 109 -20.20 -3.98 14.46
N ALA A 110 -19.13 -3.26 14.12
CA ALA A 110 -18.95 -1.88 14.56
C ALA A 110 -20.04 -0.93 14.04
N TYR A 111 -20.59 -1.19 12.86
CA TYR A 111 -21.63 -0.36 12.24
C TYR A 111 -23.06 -0.78 12.62
N ALA A 112 -23.30 -2.08 12.86
CA ALA A 112 -24.59 -2.58 13.35
C ALA A 112 -24.95 -1.97 14.72
N GLU A 113 -23.95 -1.76 15.58
CA GLU A 113 -24.11 -1.05 16.85
C GLU A 113 -24.54 0.42 16.69
N MET A 114 -24.43 1.00 15.48
CA MET A 114 -24.61 2.43 15.27
C MET A 114 -25.66 2.81 14.21
N GLY A 115 -26.40 1.84 13.65
CA GLY A 115 -27.60 2.03 12.82
C GLY A 115 -27.42 2.51 11.37
N ASN A 116 -28.31 2.04 10.49
CA ASN A 116 -28.64 2.53 9.13
C ASN A 116 -27.50 2.61 8.07
N LEU A 117 -26.62 1.60 8.00
CA LEU A 117 -25.77 1.42 6.82
C LEU A 117 -26.15 0.11 6.11
N ASP A 118 -26.31 0.16 4.80
CA ASP A 118 -26.52 -1.05 3.99
C ASP A 118 -25.27 -1.93 4.08
N GLU A 119 -25.41 -3.14 4.66
CA GLU A 119 -24.31 -4.10 4.81
C GLU A 119 -23.66 -4.45 3.46
N LEU A 120 -24.39 -4.30 2.35
CA LEU A 120 -23.90 -4.51 0.99
C LEU A 120 -22.84 -3.50 0.54
N ILE A 121 -22.65 -2.39 1.24
CA ILE A 121 -21.57 -1.41 0.93
C ILE A 121 -20.21 -2.08 1.06
N TRP A 122 -20.02 -2.95 2.05
CA TRP A 122 -18.75 -3.62 2.29
C TRP A 122 -18.39 -4.64 1.20
N GLU A 123 -19.39 -5.22 0.54
CA GLU A 123 -19.19 -6.12 -0.59
C GLU A 123 -18.68 -5.40 -1.85
N LYS A 124 -19.03 -4.11 -2.00
CA LYS A 124 -18.59 -3.27 -3.12
C LYS A 124 -17.26 -2.58 -2.87
N MET A 125 -16.78 -2.56 -1.62
CA MET A 125 -15.53 -1.89 -1.27
C MET A 125 -14.31 -2.69 -1.77
N PRO A 126 -13.38 -2.06 -2.53
CA PRO A 126 -12.22 -2.74 -3.09
C PRO A 126 -11.08 -2.93 -2.06
N MET A 127 -11.41 -3.44 -0.86
CA MET A 127 -10.46 -3.63 0.24
C MET A 127 -9.31 -4.57 -0.14
N ASN A 128 -9.58 -5.59 -0.97
CA ASN A 128 -8.54 -6.49 -1.50
C ASN A 128 -7.46 -5.69 -2.23
N PHE A 129 -7.88 -4.77 -3.11
CA PHE A 129 -6.97 -3.91 -3.85
C PHE A 129 -6.22 -2.94 -2.93
N TRP A 130 -6.91 -2.31 -1.97
CA TRP A 130 -6.29 -1.39 -1.01
C TRP A 130 -5.18 -2.05 -0.20
N ILE A 131 -5.40 -3.28 0.27
CA ILE A 131 -4.41 -4.03 1.03
C ILE A 131 -3.28 -4.50 0.12
N ARG A 132 -3.61 -5.04 -1.07
CA ARG A 132 -2.63 -5.53 -2.04
C ARG A 132 -1.64 -4.46 -2.51
N CYS A 133 -2.08 -3.20 -2.60
CA CYS A 133 -1.24 -2.06 -2.96
C CYS A 133 -0.65 -1.31 -1.74
N GLY A 134 -0.79 -1.85 -0.52
CA GLY A 134 -0.23 -1.24 0.69
C GLY A 134 -0.84 0.12 1.03
N GLY A 135 -2.10 0.37 0.65
CA GLY A 135 -2.79 1.64 0.85
C GLY A 135 -2.41 2.73 -0.16
N ALA A 136 -1.68 2.41 -1.23
CA ALA A 136 -1.21 3.37 -2.22
C ALA A 136 -2.32 4.24 -2.83
N VAL A 137 -3.51 3.67 -2.99
CA VAL A 137 -4.68 4.38 -3.51
C VAL A 137 -5.52 5.06 -2.44
N VAL A 138 -5.31 4.71 -1.17
CA VAL A 138 -6.09 5.16 -0.01
C VAL A 138 -5.50 6.42 0.61
N PHE A 139 -4.17 6.50 0.74
CA PHE A 139 -3.51 7.59 1.46
C PHE A 139 -2.78 8.54 0.53
N ASP A 140 -2.70 9.80 0.96
CA ASP A 140 -1.82 10.79 0.37
C ASP A 140 -0.34 10.43 0.61
N HIS A 141 0.54 10.99 -0.22
CA HIS A 141 1.96 10.61 -0.28
C HIS A 141 2.69 10.71 1.08
N GLU A 142 2.46 11.79 1.84
CA GLU A 142 3.14 12.01 3.12
C GLU A 142 2.70 10.98 4.20
N PRO A 143 1.40 10.79 4.49
CA PRO A 143 0.97 9.73 5.41
C PRO A 143 1.38 8.34 4.93
N LEU A 144 1.29 8.08 3.63
CA LEU A 144 1.64 6.79 3.04
C LEU A 144 3.12 6.45 3.29
N LEU A 145 4.02 7.43 3.20
CA LEU A 145 5.44 7.21 3.48
C LEU A 145 5.68 6.71 4.91
N ASN A 146 4.98 7.29 5.90
CA ASN A 146 5.06 6.85 7.29
C ASN A 146 4.56 5.40 7.47
N LEU A 147 3.47 5.05 6.77
CA LEU A 147 2.95 3.69 6.77
C LEU A 147 3.94 2.71 6.13
N TRP A 148 4.51 3.07 4.98
CA TRP A 148 5.43 2.22 4.23
C TRP A 148 6.76 2.00 4.95
N ASP A 149 7.31 3.02 5.62
CA ASP A 149 8.48 2.85 6.48
C ASP A 149 8.23 1.79 7.57
N LYS A 150 7.00 1.79 8.14
CA LYS A 150 6.63 0.79 9.14
C LYS A 150 6.36 -0.59 8.55
N ILE A 151 5.77 -0.69 7.36
CA ILE A 151 5.59 -1.96 6.64
C ILE A 151 6.96 -2.61 6.37
N CYS A 152 7.90 -1.85 5.81
CA CYS A 152 9.23 -2.34 5.45
C CYS A 152 10.04 -2.85 6.67
N SER A 153 9.78 -2.31 7.86
CA SER A 153 10.43 -2.69 9.12
C SER A 153 9.69 -3.77 9.92
N SER A 154 8.54 -4.26 9.45
CA SER A 154 7.71 -5.27 10.13
C SER A 154 8.01 -6.69 9.63
N ALA A 155 7.78 -7.70 10.47
CA ALA A 155 7.67 -9.08 9.97
C ALA A 155 6.30 -9.31 9.31
N ASN A 156 6.13 -10.41 8.57
CA ASN A 156 4.91 -10.70 7.81
C ASN A 156 3.63 -10.61 8.65
N CYS A 157 3.61 -11.17 9.87
CA CYS A 157 2.46 -11.04 10.79
C CYS A 157 2.20 -9.60 11.24
N GLY A 158 3.25 -8.78 11.36
CA GLY A 158 3.14 -7.35 11.67
C GLY A 158 2.55 -6.56 10.51
N ILE A 159 2.96 -6.85 9.27
CA ILE A 159 2.45 -6.19 8.06
C ILE A 159 0.94 -6.43 7.91
N ILE A 160 0.51 -7.69 8.04
CA ILE A 160 -0.92 -8.07 7.96
C ILE A 160 -1.73 -7.29 8.99
N LYS A 161 -1.31 -7.31 10.25
CA LYS A 161 -2.01 -6.59 11.33
C LYS A 161 -2.03 -5.09 11.09
N LEU A 162 -0.90 -4.50 10.72
CA LEU A 162 -0.77 -3.07 10.49
C LEU A 162 -1.70 -2.58 9.39
N LEU A 163 -1.66 -3.19 8.21
CA LEU A 163 -2.53 -2.80 7.11
C LEU A 163 -4.01 -3.03 7.45
N SER A 164 -4.35 -4.15 8.08
CA SER A 164 -5.74 -4.42 8.50
C SER A 164 -6.25 -3.34 9.47
N THR A 165 -5.47 -3.01 10.51
CA THR A 165 -5.85 -2.01 11.51
C THR A 165 -5.95 -0.61 10.90
N VAL A 166 -5.01 -0.23 10.04
CA VAL A 166 -5.02 1.09 9.38
C VAL A 166 -6.23 1.24 8.46
N ILE A 167 -6.53 0.23 7.63
CA ILE A 167 -7.70 0.25 6.74
C ILE A 167 -9.00 0.23 7.54
N TYR A 168 -9.08 -0.57 8.61
CA TYR A 168 -10.23 -0.59 9.51
C TYR A 168 -10.49 0.79 10.11
N ASN A 169 -9.48 1.41 10.72
CA ASN A 169 -9.62 2.72 11.35
C ASN A 169 -9.95 3.81 10.32
N TYR A 170 -9.38 3.74 9.12
CA TYR A 170 -9.74 4.64 8.01
C TYR A 170 -11.22 4.50 7.63
N LEU A 171 -11.73 3.27 7.51
CA LEU A 171 -13.13 3.01 7.20
C LEU A 171 -14.08 3.45 8.31
N ILE A 172 -13.68 3.30 9.58
CA ILE A 172 -14.45 3.84 10.72
C ILE A 172 -14.56 5.37 10.63
N GLU A 173 -13.46 6.05 10.31
CA GLU A 173 -13.43 7.51 10.20
C GLU A 173 -14.19 8.01 8.97
N LEU A 174 -14.26 7.20 7.91
CA LEU A 174 -15.05 7.49 6.72
C LEU A 174 -16.57 7.40 6.93
N LYS A 175 -17.04 6.86 8.06
CA LYS A 175 -18.46 6.64 8.35
C LYS A 175 -19.39 7.78 7.93
N PRO A 176 -19.13 9.06 8.30
CA PRO A 176 -20.03 10.16 7.99
C PRO A 176 -20.18 10.44 6.49
N TYR A 177 -19.24 9.95 5.69
CA TYR A 177 -19.15 10.17 4.26
C TYR A 177 -19.72 8.99 3.46
N LEU A 178 -19.78 7.77 4.03
CA LEU A 178 -20.18 6.54 3.32
C LEU A 178 -21.55 6.64 2.64
N SER A 179 -22.53 7.30 3.25
CA SER A 179 -23.87 7.46 2.65
C SER A 179 -23.90 8.39 1.42
N LYS A 180 -22.86 9.21 1.24
CA LYS A 180 -22.70 10.14 0.11
C LYS A 180 -21.73 9.63 -0.95
N LEU A 181 -21.07 8.50 -0.68
CA LEU A 181 -20.10 7.93 -1.59
C LEU A 181 -20.84 7.05 -2.59
N GLU A 182 -20.90 7.49 -3.84
CA GLU A 182 -21.17 6.58 -4.95
C GLU A 182 -19.99 5.59 -5.00
N VAL A 183 -20.24 4.35 -4.61
CA VAL A 183 -19.25 3.28 -4.65
C VAL A 183 -19.05 2.87 -6.12
N ASN A 184 -18.39 3.73 -6.89
CA ASN A 184 -17.97 3.46 -8.24
C ASN A 184 -16.43 3.37 -8.28
N ASP A 185 -15.96 2.26 -8.85
CA ASP A 185 -14.61 1.82 -9.17
C ASP A 185 -13.41 2.55 -8.53
N PHE A 186 -12.78 1.83 -7.58
CA PHE A 186 -11.40 1.97 -7.07
C PHE A 186 -10.98 3.32 -6.43
N ALA A 187 -11.75 4.40 -6.57
CA ALA A 187 -11.30 5.77 -6.32
C ALA A 187 -11.54 6.30 -4.90
N LEU A 188 -12.01 5.46 -3.97
CA LEU A 188 -12.47 5.88 -2.64
C LEU A 188 -11.37 6.30 -1.65
N GLY A 189 -10.19 6.68 -2.12
CA GLY A 189 -9.03 6.76 -1.26
C GLY A 189 -8.48 8.16 -1.00
N LYS A 190 -7.97 8.83 -2.04
CA LYS A 190 -7.23 10.08 -1.84
C LYS A 190 -8.14 11.30 -1.72
N GLY A 191 -7.83 12.16 -0.76
CA GLY A 191 -8.49 13.46 -0.59
C GLY A 191 -9.83 13.47 0.13
N ILE A 192 -10.38 12.31 0.53
CA ILE A 192 -11.64 12.27 1.31
C ILE A 192 -11.41 12.71 2.75
N LEU A 193 -10.36 12.16 3.39
CA LEU A 193 -9.92 12.59 4.71
C LEU A 193 -8.71 13.51 4.56
N SER A 194 -8.60 14.52 5.44
CA SER A 194 -7.44 15.41 5.45
C SER A 194 -6.14 14.65 5.74
N VAL A 195 -5.01 15.12 5.21
CA VAL A 195 -3.66 14.57 5.50
C VAL A 195 -3.39 14.45 7.00
N LYS A 196 -3.86 15.43 7.80
CA LYS A 196 -3.75 15.40 9.26
C LYS A 196 -4.51 14.23 9.88
N THR A 197 -5.73 13.96 9.40
CA THR A 197 -6.56 12.83 9.85
C THR A 197 -5.91 11.50 9.45
N GLN A 198 -5.43 11.39 8.22
CA GLN A 198 -4.74 10.19 7.74
C GLN A 198 -3.49 9.87 8.58
N ASN A 199 -2.66 10.89 8.86
CA ASN A 199 -1.50 10.75 9.75
C ASN A 199 -1.89 10.33 11.17
N ALA A 200 -2.98 10.88 11.71
CA ALA A 200 -3.48 10.48 13.03
C ALA A 200 -3.91 9.01 13.05
N ILE A 201 -4.67 8.56 12.04
CA ILE A 201 -5.09 7.16 11.88
C ILE A 201 -3.86 6.23 11.85
N ILE A 202 -2.88 6.53 11.00
CA ILE A 202 -1.68 5.71 10.85
C ILE A 202 -0.88 5.67 12.16
N LYS A 203 -0.65 6.83 12.79
CA LYS A 203 0.08 6.91 14.06
C LYS A 203 -0.60 6.14 15.18
N THR A 204 -1.91 6.36 15.40
CA THR A 204 -2.67 5.65 16.43
C THR A 204 -2.71 4.14 16.17
N SER A 205 -2.79 3.73 14.90
CA SER A 205 -2.73 2.31 14.53
C SER A 205 -1.36 1.70 14.86
N ILE A 206 -0.27 2.40 14.54
CA ILE A 206 1.10 1.94 14.86
C ILE A 206 1.29 1.86 16.38
N ASP A 207 0.93 2.91 17.11
CA ASP A 207 1.08 2.99 18.56
C ASP A 207 0.25 1.91 19.27
N GLY A 208 -1.00 1.68 18.84
CA GLY A 208 -1.85 0.63 19.39
C GLY A 208 -1.29 -0.78 19.19
N ILE A 209 -0.70 -1.05 18.01
CA ILE A 209 -0.05 -2.35 17.76
C ILE A 209 1.21 -2.50 18.61
N LEU A 210 2.02 -1.44 18.75
CA LEU A 210 3.24 -1.46 19.57
C LEU A 210 2.92 -1.70 21.06
N GLN A 211 1.93 -1.00 21.59
CA GLN A 211 1.51 -1.13 23.00
C GLN A 211 0.90 -2.50 23.32
N SER A 212 0.25 -3.14 22.34
CA SER A 212 -0.32 -4.48 22.53
C SER A 212 0.72 -5.60 22.67
N GLY A 213 2.03 -5.31 22.48
CA GLY A 213 3.10 -6.31 22.47
C GLY A 213 3.06 -7.28 21.29
N ARG A 214 2.14 -7.05 20.33
CA ARG A 214 1.89 -7.95 19.18
C ARG A 214 2.77 -7.65 17.96
N PHE A 215 3.72 -6.75 18.10
CA PHE A 215 4.64 -6.41 17.02
C PHE A 215 5.68 -7.53 16.85
N CYS A 216 5.46 -8.37 15.85
CA CYS A 216 6.49 -9.29 15.37
C CYS A 216 7.59 -8.45 14.69
N SER A 217 8.59 -7.96 15.43
CA SER A 217 9.80 -7.41 14.81
C SER A 217 10.55 -8.54 14.11
N LYS A 218 11.18 -8.28 12.95
CA LYS A 218 12.08 -9.27 12.33
C LYS A 218 13.17 -9.62 13.35
N LYS A 219 13.17 -10.85 13.86
CA LYS A 219 14.35 -11.38 14.56
C LYS A 219 15.43 -11.52 13.51
N TYR A 220 16.50 -10.75 13.64
CA TYR A 220 17.73 -11.02 12.92
C TYR A 220 18.31 -12.29 13.54
N GLU A 221 18.20 -13.41 12.84
CA GLU A 221 19.10 -14.55 13.10
C GLU A 221 20.48 -14.12 12.61
N ALA A 222 21.44 -14.14 13.54
CA ALA A 222 22.85 -13.79 13.30
C ALA A 222 23.59 -14.94 12.62
#